data_AF-A0A225WKH1-F1
#
_entry.id   AF-A0A225WKH1-F1
#
_cell.length_a   1.000
_cell.length_b   1.000
_cell.length_c   1.000
_cell.angle_alpha   90.00
_cell.angle_beta   90.00
_cell.angle_gamma   90.00
#
_symmetry.space_group_name_H-M   'P 1'
#
loop_
_entity.id
_entity.type
_entity.pdbx_description
1 polymer ?
#
loop_
_entity_poly.entity_id
_entity_poly.type
_entity_poly.pdbx_seq_one_letter_code
_entity_poly.pdbx_strand_id
1 'polypeptide(L)'
;MEVFKPSPTINYDFVVGVYAFFTAVFVLLAVLHFYTSQVEGFYIVLVPFVPCFLWSLVVRHRWLQQPAQVDENADESKKDK
;
A
#
# COMPACT_ATOMS: atom_id res chain seq x y z
N MET A 1 2.82 14.66 8.56
CA MET A 1 2.99 14.41 7.11
C MET A 1 1.66 13.92 6.55
N GLU A 2 0.93 14.81 5.87
CA GLU A 2 -0.41 14.52 5.32
C GLU A 2 -0.40 13.39 4.28
N VAL A 3 0.73 13.21 3.58
CA VAL A 3 0.92 12.20 2.52
C VAL A 3 0.72 10.75 3.01
N PHE A 4 0.86 10.48 4.31
CA PHE A 4 0.64 9.15 4.89
C PHE A 4 -0.65 9.05 5.72
N LYS A 5 -1.49 10.10 5.72
CA LYS A 5 -2.76 10.08 6.43
C LYS A 5 -3.78 9.30 5.59
N PRO A 6 -4.36 8.21 6.10
CA PRO A 6 -5.38 7.46 5.36
C PRO A 6 -6.68 8.27 5.26
N SER A 7 -7.35 8.14 4.11
CA SER A 7 -8.71 8.64 3.91
C SER A 7 -9.73 7.63 4.42
N PRO A 8 -10.78 8.04 5.17
CA PRO A 8 -11.81 7.13 5.64
C PRO A 8 -12.68 6.54 4.52
N THR A 9 -12.66 7.13 3.32
CA THR A 9 -13.49 6.70 2.18
C THR A 9 -12.81 5.68 1.25
N ILE A 10 -11.54 5.36 1.49
CA ILE A 10 -10.74 4.49 0.61
C ILE A 10 -10.54 3.13 1.26
N ASN A 11 -10.81 2.07 0.52
CA ASN A 11 -10.49 0.70 0.93
C ASN A 11 -9.00 0.40 0.66
N TYR A 12 -8.18 0.48 1.70
CA TYR A 12 -6.74 0.24 1.59
C TYR A 12 -6.35 -1.24 1.42
N ASP A 13 -7.22 -2.20 1.72
CA ASP A 13 -6.98 -3.62 1.37
C ASP A 13 -6.97 -3.81 -0.15
N PHE A 14 -7.94 -3.19 -0.84
CA PHE A 14 -8.01 -3.22 -2.31
C PHE A 14 -6.80 -2.52 -2.95
N VAL A 15 -6.46 -1.31 -2.47
CA VAL A 15 -5.33 -0.53 -3.00
C VAL A 15 -4.00 -1.28 -2.86
N VAL A 16 -3.74 -1.86 -1.67
CA VAL A 16 -2.55 -2.69 -1.45
C VAL A 16 -2.56 -3.91 -2.38
N GLY A 17 -3.70 -4.59 -2.54
CA GLY A 17 -3.83 -5.75 -3.42
C GLY A 17 -3.50 -5.45 -4.88
N VAL A 18 -4.02 -4.34 -5.44
CA VAL A 18 -3.75 -3.93 -6.82
C VAL A 18 -2.28 -3.57 -7.02
N TYR A 19 -1.70 -2.78 -6.11
CA TYR A 19 -0.29 -2.41 -6.23
C TYR A 19 0.66 -3.60 -6.00
N ALA A 20 0.30 -4.53 -5.12
CA ALA A 20 1.02 -5.79 -4.95
C ALA A 20 1.01 -6.62 -6.23
N PHE A 21 -0.16 -6.75 -6.87
CA PHE A 21 -0.31 -7.50 -8.11
C PHE A 21 0.60 -6.96 -9.22
N PHE A 22 0.55 -5.65 -9.52
CA PHE A 22 1.39 -5.07 -10.56
C PHE A 22 2.87 -5.02 -10.19
N THR A 23 3.21 -4.90 -8.91
CA THR A 23 4.59 -5.07 -8.43
C THR A 23 5.09 -6.51 -8.65
N ALA A 24 4.24 -7.52 -8.45
CA ALA A 24 4.60 -8.91 -8.74
C ALA A 24 4.78 -9.14 -10.24
N VAL A 25 3.92 -8.57 -11.09
CA VAL A 25 4.08 -8.62 -12.56
C VAL A 25 5.36 -7.91 -12.99
N PHE A 26 5.70 -6.77 -12.38
CA PHE A 26 6.98 -6.09 -12.60
C PHE A 26 8.16 -7.02 -12.33
N VAL A 27 8.20 -7.66 -11.14
CA VAL A 27 9.27 -8.58 -10.77
C VAL A 27 9.34 -9.76 -11.74
N LEU A 28 8.19 -10.35 -12.08
CA LEU A 28 8.11 -11.46 -13.04
C LEU A 28 8.71 -11.08 -14.40
N LEU A 29 8.30 -9.94 -14.96
CA LEU A 29 8.81 -9.47 -16.25
C LEU A 29 10.29 -9.08 -16.19
N ALA A 30 10.73 -8.46 -15.09
CA ALA A 30 12.13 -8.11 -14.88
C ALA A 30 13.03 -9.36 -14.80
N VAL A 31 12.54 -10.44 -14.17
CA VAL A 31 13.23 -11.74 -14.17
C VAL A 31 13.19 -12.37 -15.55
N LEU A 32 12.03 -12.37 -16.21
CA LEU A 32 11.84 -13.01 -17.51
C LEU A 32 12.68 -12.36 -18.63
N HIS A 33 13.02 -11.07 -18.49
CA HIS A 33 13.95 -10.37 -19.38
C HIS A 33 15.29 -11.09 -19.50
N PHE A 34 15.80 -11.77 -18.46
CA PHE A 34 17.04 -12.54 -18.56
C PHE A 34 16.93 -13.81 -19.41
N TYR A 35 15.72 -14.24 -19.76
CA TYR A 35 15.45 -15.48 -20.50
C TYR A 35 14.90 -15.24 -21.91
N THR A 36 14.24 -14.11 -22.16
CA THR A 36 13.66 -13.78 -23.48
C THR A 36 13.69 -12.27 -23.72
N SER A 37 14.15 -11.88 -24.92
CA SER A 37 14.17 -10.48 -25.37
C SER A 37 12.78 -9.94 -25.69
N GLN A 38 11.74 -10.78 -25.75
CA GLN A 38 10.36 -10.36 -26.06
C GLN A 38 9.77 -9.42 -24.99
N VAL A 39 10.28 -9.46 -23.76
CA VAL A 39 9.83 -8.61 -22.64
C VAL A 39 10.83 -7.50 -22.31
N GLU A 40 11.84 -7.28 -23.16
CA GLU A 40 12.84 -6.24 -22.99
C GLU A 40 12.18 -4.87 -22.86
N GLY A 41 12.52 -4.17 -21.78
CA GLY A 41 11.96 -2.85 -21.45
C GLY A 41 10.49 -2.85 -21.01
N PHE A 42 9.72 -3.93 -21.20
CA PHE A 42 8.29 -3.93 -20.89
C PHE A 42 8.02 -3.76 -19.38
N TYR A 43 8.88 -4.32 -18.52
CA TYR A 43 8.78 -4.14 -17.07
C TYR A 43 8.92 -2.67 -16.62
N ILE A 44 9.55 -1.80 -17.40
CA ILE A 44 9.78 -0.39 -17.02
C ILE A 44 8.45 0.36 -16.80
N VAL A 45 7.40 0.03 -17.56
CA VAL A 45 6.08 0.66 -17.42
C VAL A 45 5.44 0.39 -16.05
N LEU A 46 5.88 -0.67 -15.36
CA LEU A 46 5.37 -1.05 -14.04
C LEU A 46 6.22 -0.53 -12.87
N VAL A 47 7.35 0.15 -13.14
CA VAL A 47 8.22 0.72 -12.10
C VAL A 47 7.47 1.62 -11.11
N PRO A 48 6.52 2.50 -11.52
CA PRO A 48 5.78 3.33 -10.59
C PRO A 48 4.96 2.56 -9.53
N PHE A 49 4.60 1.29 -9.79
CA PHE A 49 3.84 0.50 -8.83
C PHE A 49 4.66 0.10 -7.60
N VAL A 50 5.99 0.02 -7.69
CA VAL A 50 6.87 -0.34 -6.57
C VAL A 50 6.82 0.71 -5.44
N PRO A 51 7.12 2.01 -5.67
CA PRO A 51 7.00 3.02 -4.62
C PRO A 51 5.55 3.19 -4.15
N CYS A 52 4.56 3.04 -5.04
CA CYS A 52 3.14 3.09 -4.68
C CYS A 52 2.73 1.93 -3.75
N PHE A 53 3.25 0.72 -3.98
CA PHE A 53 3.01 -0.44 -3.12
C PHE A 53 3.63 -0.23 -1.73
N LEU A 54 4.87 0.25 -1.65
CA LEU A 54 5.51 0.56 -0.37
C LEU A 54 4.72 1.63 0.40
N TRP A 55 4.29 2.68 -0.29
CA TRP A 55 3.46 3.73 0.30
C TRP A 55 2.12 3.18 0.80
N SER A 56 1.42 2.36 0.00
CA SER A 56 0.11 1.85 0.37
C SER A 56 0.17 0.90 1.57
N LEU A 57 1.26 0.15 1.76
CA LEU A 57 1.50 -0.62 2.98
C LEU A 57 1.57 0.25 4.22
N VAL A 58 2.31 1.37 4.16
CA VAL A 58 2.43 2.32 5.28
C VAL A 58 1.08 2.96 5.60
N VAL A 59 0.33 3.37 4.58
CA VAL A 59 -0.99 3.99 4.78
C VAL A 59 -2.01 2.99 5.29
N ARG A 60 -2.02 1.75 4.78
CA ARG A 60 -2.87 0.67 5.30
C ARG A 60 -2.56 0.37 6.76
N HIS A 61 -1.30 0.30 7.14
CA HIS A 61 -0.91 0.10 8.53
C HIS A 61 -1.50 1.18 9.45
N ARG A 62 -1.45 2.45 9.03
CA ARG A 62 -2.05 3.56 9.78
C ARG A 62 -3.58 3.54 9.77
N TRP A 63 -4.20 3.10 8.67
CA TRP A 63 -5.65 2.94 8.56
C TRP A 63 -6.17 1.91 9.57
N LEU A 64 -5.47 0.78 9.71
CA LEU A 64 -5.80 -0.26 10.69
C LEU A 64 -5.62 0.18 12.15
N GLN A 65 -4.82 1.23 12.41
CA GLN A 65 -4.61 1.79 13.76
C GLN A 65 -5.68 2.82 14.16
N GLN A 66 -6.48 3.34 13.22
CA GLN A 66 -7.52 4.33 13.53
C GLN A 66 -8.60 3.80 14.50
N PRO A 67 -9.15 2.58 14.33
CA PRO A 67 -10.14 2.04 15.26
C PRO A 67 -9.58 1.93 16.69
N ALA A 68 -8.34 1.47 16.83
CA ALA A 68 -7.68 1.32 18.14
C ALA A 68 -7.52 2.66 18.87
N GLN A 69 -7.20 3.74 18.16
CA GLN A 69 -7.07 5.08 18.77
C GLN A 69 -8.41 5.69 19.17
N VAL A 70 -9.50 5.41 18.45
CA VAL A 70 -10.83 5.96 18.80
C VAL A 70 -11.35 5.32 20.09
N ASP A 71 -11.16 4.01 20.24
CA ASP A 71 -11.60 3.28 21.44
C ASP A 71 -10.77 3.65 22.68
N GLU A 72 -9.44 3.81 22.54
CA GLU A 72 -8.54 4.20 23.64
C GLU A 72 -8.84 5.62 24.14
N ASN A 73 -9.04 6.59 23.25
CA ASN A 73 -9.41 7.97 23.61
C ASN A 73 -10.82 8.06 24.23
N ALA A 74 -11.75 7.20 23.81
CA ALA A 74 -13.10 7.18 24.36
C ALA A 74 -13.15 6.58 25.78
N ASP A 75 -12.22 5.67 26.11
CA ASP A 75 -12.11 5.07 27.44
C ASP A 75 -11.38 6.00 28.43
N GLU A 76 -10.35 6.72 27.98
CA GLU A 76 -9.70 7.76 28.80
C GLU A 76 -10.66 8.90 29.17
N SER A 77 -11.46 9.40 28.21
CA SER A 77 -12.42 10.48 28.47
C SER A 77 -13.53 10.11 29.47
N LYS A 78 -13.80 8.81 29.70
CA LYS A 78 -14.75 8.34 30.72
C LYS A 78 -14.13 8.22 32.12
N LYS A 79 -12.80 8.19 32.22
CA LYS A 79 -12.07 8.05 33.48
C LYS A 79 -11.89 9.40 34.21
N ASP A 80 -11.97 10.50 33.46
CA ASP A 80 -11.92 11.87 33.98
C ASP A 80 -13.29 12.42 34.42
N LYS A 81 -14.33 11.58 34.50
CA LYS A 81 -15.70 12.00 34.89
C LYS A 81 -16.19 11.31 36.16
#